data_AF-A0A0X3BLK8-F1
#
_entry.id   AF-A0A0X3BLK8-F1
#
_cell.length_a   1.000
_cell.length_b   1.000
_cell.length_c   1.000
_cell.angle_alpha   90.00
_cell.angle_beta   90.00
_cell.angle_gamma   90.00
#
_symmetry.space_group_name_H-M   'P 1'
#
loop_
_entity.id
_entity.type
_entity.pdbx_description
1 polymer ?
#
loop_
_entity_poly.entity_id
_entity_poly.type
_entity_poly.pdbx_seq_one_letter_code
_entity_poly.pdbx_strand_id
1 'polypeptide(L)'
;MPGKQPENKPEAKPAADPPQAKPAVKPSDAIGKDKVEVVQKEEKPVAEKITIGELHLSGCTGCLVTLADNYEGLFKLLDDYADLAYALTLVDVRHVPEMDVCLVEGSCCLDDKLSVEELKEARAKSKVLVAYGGCAAYGNITRFCRGGQWNQPGQEAYVPISEVVDVDLYLPSCPPCPQAVRNVAVMAFLLLRGNDEQKKLATAYLTPLMQLAQRGNEACGCDLMYDVINQGLCMGCGTCAGTCPVRAVTMEYGKPNVNRDLCIKCGACYAQCPRSWFNFDVMNNYEGIMDAIRGAME
;
A
#
# COMPACT_ATOMS: atom_id res chain seq x y z
N MET A 1 66.48 37.14 -38.40
CA MET A 1 66.13 38.50 -37.91
C MET A 1 65.32 39.18 -38.99
N PRO A 2 64.25 39.95 -38.71
CA PRO A 2 63.56 40.28 -37.45
C PRO A 2 62.16 39.61 -37.39
N GLY A 3 61.51 39.34 -36.25
CA GLY A 3 61.25 40.20 -35.11
C GLY A 3 59.81 40.73 -35.19
N LYS A 4 58.82 39.94 -34.73
CA LYS A 4 57.45 40.42 -34.46
C LYS A 4 56.90 39.81 -33.17
N GLN A 5 56.80 40.65 -32.15
CA GLN A 5 55.89 40.57 -31.00
C GLN A 5 55.49 42.02 -30.67
N PRO A 6 54.41 42.25 -29.93
CA PRO A 6 53.09 41.63 -30.02
C PRO A 6 52.00 42.71 -30.14
N GLU A 7 50.95 42.47 -30.94
CA GLU A 7 49.80 43.38 -30.97
C GLU A 7 48.77 42.98 -29.91
N ASN A 8 48.40 43.98 -29.11
CA ASN A 8 47.54 43.91 -27.93
C ASN A 8 46.15 43.32 -28.25
N LYS A 9 45.72 42.36 -27.41
CA LYS A 9 44.32 41.94 -27.30
C LYS A 9 43.48 43.12 -26.78
N PRO A 10 42.35 43.47 -27.41
CA PRO A 10 41.38 44.36 -26.80
C PRO A 10 40.59 43.64 -25.70
N GLU A 11 40.48 44.31 -24.55
CA GLU A 11 39.78 43.87 -23.35
C GLU A 11 38.29 43.61 -23.61
N ALA A 12 37.78 42.51 -23.06
CA ALA A 12 36.36 42.17 -23.08
C ALA A 12 35.59 43.10 -22.13
N LYS A 13 34.52 43.72 -22.64
CA LYS A 13 33.58 44.53 -21.85
C LYS A 13 32.87 43.65 -20.79
N PRO A 14 32.57 44.20 -19.59
CA PRO A 14 31.92 43.44 -18.52
C PRO A 14 30.49 43.05 -18.90
N ALA A 15 30.12 41.83 -18.53
CA ALA A 15 28.78 41.27 -18.71
C ALA A 15 27.74 42.04 -17.88
N ALA A 16 26.57 42.30 -18.48
CA ALA A 16 25.44 42.91 -17.82
C ALA A 16 24.78 41.92 -16.82
N ASP A 17 24.36 42.45 -15.67
CA ASP A 17 23.69 41.69 -14.60
C ASP A 17 22.40 40.99 -15.08
N PRO A 18 22.10 39.78 -14.58
CA PRO A 18 20.86 39.08 -14.89
C PRO A 18 19.64 39.81 -14.28
N PRO A 19 18.47 39.78 -14.93
CA PRO A 19 17.29 40.51 -14.48
C PRO A 19 16.78 40.00 -13.14
N GLN A 20 16.53 40.94 -12.23
CA GLN A 20 16.04 40.71 -10.86
C GLN A 20 14.70 39.96 -10.85
N ALA A 21 14.65 38.88 -10.06
CA ALA A 21 13.44 38.11 -9.82
C ALA A 21 12.39 38.92 -9.04
N LYS A 22 11.14 38.88 -9.49
CA LYS A 22 10.00 39.46 -8.77
C LYS A 22 9.75 38.68 -7.46
N PRO A 23 9.33 39.34 -6.36
CA PRO A 23 9.16 38.68 -5.07
C PRO A 23 8.07 37.61 -5.09
N ALA A 24 8.35 36.48 -4.45
CA ALA A 24 7.41 35.39 -4.23
C ALA A 24 6.19 35.86 -3.42
N VAL A 25 5.00 35.51 -3.88
CA VAL A 25 3.74 35.69 -3.15
C VAL A 25 3.76 34.77 -1.93
N LYS A 26 3.45 35.33 -0.75
CA LYS A 26 3.44 34.60 0.52
C LYS A 26 2.28 33.58 0.54
N PRO A 27 2.43 32.41 1.18
CA PRO A 27 1.42 31.33 1.19
C PRO A 27 0.16 31.61 2.03
N SER A 28 -0.15 32.87 2.37
CA SER A 28 -1.27 33.22 3.24
C SER A 28 -2.56 33.61 2.51
N ASP A 29 -2.53 33.83 1.20
CA ASP A 29 -3.63 34.52 0.49
C ASP A 29 -4.38 33.63 -0.52
N ALA A 30 -4.25 32.30 -0.42
CA ALA A 30 -4.93 31.34 -1.31
C ALA A 30 -5.81 30.32 -0.57
N ILE A 31 -6.40 30.70 0.58
CA ILE A 31 -7.39 29.86 1.26
C ILE A 31 -8.77 30.18 0.67
N GLY A 32 -9.15 29.43 -0.36
CA GLY A 32 -10.53 29.27 -0.76
C GLY A 32 -11.33 28.65 0.40
N LYS A 33 -12.40 29.32 0.81
CA LYS A 33 -13.31 28.87 1.87
C LYS A 33 -14.28 27.84 1.32
N ASP A 34 -13.81 26.62 1.06
CA ASP A 34 -14.70 25.46 0.94
C ASP A 34 -14.45 24.58 2.16
N LYS A 35 -15.05 24.98 3.28
CA LYS A 35 -15.21 24.10 4.43
C LYS A 35 -16.23 23.05 4.03
N VAL A 36 -15.78 21.82 3.79
CA VAL A 36 -16.67 20.66 3.85
C VAL A 36 -17.20 20.62 5.28
N GLU A 37 -18.52 20.75 5.43
CA GLU A 37 -19.16 20.76 6.73
C GLU A 37 -18.91 19.43 7.46
N VAL A 38 -18.60 19.55 8.74
CA VAL A 38 -18.35 18.45 9.66
C VAL A 38 -19.56 17.53 9.67
N VAL A 39 -19.35 16.29 9.22
CA VAL A 39 -20.36 15.22 9.24
C VAL A 39 -20.85 15.06 10.68
N GLN A 40 -22.11 15.42 10.92
CA GLN A 40 -22.76 15.21 12.20
C GLN A 40 -22.90 13.71 12.47
N LYS A 41 -22.69 13.34 13.73
CA LYS A 41 -22.77 11.98 14.27
C LYS A 41 -24.16 11.38 13.99
N GLU A 42 -24.26 10.47 13.02
CA GLU A 42 -25.47 9.65 12.84
C GLU A 42 -25.26 8.26 13.45
N GLU A 43 -25.83 8.07 14.65
CA GLU A 43 -26.08 6.77 15.27
C GLU A 43 -27.33 6.14 14.64
N LYS A 44 -27.17 5.25 13.64
CA LYS A 44 -28.16 4.20 13.33
C LYS A 44 -27.45 2.93 12.81
N PRO A 45 -27.89 1.74 13.23
CA PRO A 45 -27.27 0.47 12.83
C PRO A 45 -27.41 0.32 11.32
N VAL A 46 -26.32 0.01 10.63
CA VAL A 46 -26.34 -0.05 9.17
C VAL A 46 -27.05 -1.33 8.74
N ALA A 47 -28.11 -1.19 7.96
CA ALA A 47 -29.09 -2.25 7.71
C ALA A 47 -28.60 -3.40 6.78
N GLU A 48 -27.41 -3.32 6.20
CA GLU A 48 -26.80 -4.43 5.44
C GLU A 48 -25.28 -4.41 5.61
N LYS A 49 -24.76 -5.37 6.38
CA LYS A 49 -23.32 -5.64 6.47
C LYS A 49 -22.76 -6.07 5.11
N ILE A 50 -21.46 -5.88 4.91
CA ILE A 50 -20.74 -6.50 3.80
C ILE A 50 -20.29 -7.91 4.17
N THR A 51 -20.13 -8.77 3.19
CA THR A 51 -19.54 -10.10 3.40
C THR A 51 -18.04 -10.05 3.13
N ILE A 52 -17.24 -10.36 4.15
CA ILE A 52 -15.79 -10.45 4.05
C ILE A 52 -15.39 -11.92 4.16
N GLY A 53 -14.42 -12.36 3.38
CA GLY A 53 -13.69 -13.57 3.71
C GLY A 53 -12.19 -13.46 3.53
N GLU A 54 -11.49 -14.37 4.17
CA GLU A 54 -10.05 -14.54 4.11
C GLU A 54 -9.73 -15.86 3.43
N LEU A 55 -8.92 -15.79 2.37
CA LEU A 55 -8.38 -16.95 1.69
C LEU A 55 -6.90 -17.08 2.05
N HIS A 56 -6.55 -18.20 2.67
CA HIS A 56 -5.18 -18.55 3.00
C HIS A 56 -4.57 -19.43 1.89
N LEU A 57 -3.60 -18.89 1.16
CA LEU A 57 -2.80 -19.66 0.19
C LEU A 57 -1.47 -20.11 0.83
N SER A 58 -0.34 -19.92 0.17
CA SER A 58 0.99 -20.15 0.75
C SER A 58 1.40 -18.96 1.63
N GLY A 59 0.62 -18.74 2.70
CA GLY A 59 0.80 -17.69 3.69
C GLY A 59 1.40 -18.22 5.00
N CYS A 60 1.54 -17.34 5.99
CA CYS A 60 1.98 -17.70 7.34
C CYS A 60 0.89 -17.46 8.40
N THR A 61 -0.32 -17.08 8.00
CA THR A 61 -1.42 -16.67 8.88
C THR A 61 -1.14 -15.38 9.64
N GLY A 62 0.06 -14.81 9.50
CA GLY A 62 0.44 -13.55 10.14
C GLY A 62 -0.42 -12.38 9.68
N CYS A 63 -0.96 -12.38 8.45
CA CYS A 63 -1.86 -11.32 8.03
C CYS A 63 -3.20 -11.48 8.75
N LEU A 64 -3.79 -12.68 8.79
CA LEU A 64 -5.00 -12.92 9.59
C LEU A 64 -4.81 -12.55 11.08
N VAL A 65 -3.65 -12.84 11.68
CA VAL A 65 -3.33 -12.40 13.04
C VAL A 65 -3.40 -10.88 13.17
N THR A 66 -2.92 -10.12 12.19
CA THR A 66 -3.03 -8.65 12.24
C THR A 66 -4.47 -8.12 12.08
N LEU A 67 -5.37 -8.90 11.49
CA LEU A 67 -6.80 -8.58 11.55
C LEU A 67 -7.32 -8.78 12.99
N ALA A 68 -6.96 -9.89 13.62
CA ALA A 68 -7.30 -10.21 15.01
C ALA A 68 -6.71 -9.23 16.04
N ASP A 69 -5.50 -8.69 15.78
CA ASP A 69 -4.83 -7.68 16.61
C ASP A 69 -5.52 -6.30 16.59
N ASN A 70 -6.68 -6.17 15.96
CA ASN A 70 -7.59 -5.04 16.19
C ASN A 70 -8.38 -5.17 17.50
N TYR A 71 -8.27 -6.29 18.21
CA TYR A 71 -8.88 -6.55 19.52
C TYR A 71 -10.39 -6.23 19.53
N GLU A 72 -10.86 -5.37 20.42
CA GLU A 72 -12.26 -4.92 20.50
C GLU A 72 -12.78 -4.34 19.17
N GLY A 73 -11.88 -3.71 18.40
CA GLY A 73 -12.20 -3.19 17.08
C GLY A 73 -12.59 -4.27 16.08
N LEU A 74 -12.06 -5.50 16.19
CA LEU A 74 -12.50 -6.60 15.33
C LEU A 74 -13.97 -6.96 15.64
N PHE A 75 -14.34 -7.06 16.91
CA PHE A 75 -15.72 -7.36 17.28
C PHE A 75 -16.68 -6.26 16.81
N LYS A 76 -16.31 -4.99 16.98
CA LYS A 76 -17.06 -3.86 16.44
C LYS A 76 -17.22 -3.94 14.91
N LEU A 77 -16.13 -4.28 14.20
CA LEU A 77 -16.16 -4.50 12.75
C LEU A 77 -17.17 -5.59 12.37
N LEU A 78 -17.14 -6.72 13.09
CA LEU A 78 -17.98 -7.87 12.82
C LEU A 78 -19.44 -7.65 13.25
N ASP A 79 -19.69 -6.90 14.32
CA ASP A 79 -21.02 -6.64 14.87
C ASP A 79 -21.80 -5.65 14.01
N ASP A 80 -21.14 -4.64 13.44
CA ASP A 80 -21.82 -3.52 12.79
C ASP A 80 -21.60 -3.43 11.27
N TYR A 81 -20.48 -3.92 10.74
CA TYR A 81 -20.06 -3.60 9.37
C TYR A 81 -19.88 -4.80 8.45
N ALA A 82 -19.38 -5.93 8.96
CA ALA A 82 -18.99 -7.05 8.13
C ALA A 82 -19.36 -8.41 8.73
N ASP A 83 -19.86 -9.32 7.91
CA ASP A 83 -19.99 -10.73 8.27
C ASP A 83 -18.79 -11.51 7.70
N LEU A 84 -18.08 -12.23 8.57
CA LEU A 84 -16.98 -13.11 8.16
C LEU A 84 -17.54 -14.40 7.56
N ALA A 85 -17.69 -14.42 6.23
CA ALA A 85 -18.32 -15.50 5.49
C ALA A 85 -17.39 -16.70 5.24
N TYR A 86 -16.08 -16.47 5.19
CA TYR A 86 -15.08 -17.49 4.92
C TYR A 86 -13.76 -17.14 5.58
N ALA A 87 -13.18 -18.10 6.31
CA ALA A 87 -11.82 -18.06 6.82
C ALA A 87 -11.59 -19.43 7.45
N LEU A 88 -10.83 -20.33 6.81
CA LEU A 88 -10.68 -21.71 7.29
C LEU A 88 -10.14 -21.79 8.73
N THR A 89 -9.43 -20.77 9.18
CA THR A 89 -8.91 -20.64 10.55
C THR A 89 -10.00 -20.35 11.59
N LEU A 90 -11.09 -19.67 11.21
CA LEU A 90 -12.08 -19.11 12.15
C LEU A 90 -13.53 -19.57 11.89
N VAL A 91 -13.84 -20.06 10.70
CA VAL A 91 -15.20 -20.36 10.24
C VAL A 91 -15.25 -21.77 9.64
N ASP A 92 -16.25 -22.56 10.01
CA ASP A 92 -16.45 -23.94 9.53
C ASP A 92 -17.08 -24.04 8.12
N VAL A 93 -16.82 -23.05 7.25
CA VAL A 93 -17.21 -23.07 5.84
C VAL A 93 -16.03 -23.64 5.03
N ARG A 94 -16.23 -24.76 4.34
CA ARG A 94 -15.15 -25.53 3.70
C ARG A 94 -14.82 -25.12 2.26
N HIS A 95 -15.71 -24.39 1.61
CA HIS A 95 -15.55 -23.98 0.21
C HIS A 95 -15.80 -22.49 0.08
N VAL A 96 -15.09 -21.84 -0.85
CA VAL A 96 -15.16 -20.40 -1.05
C VAL A 96 -16.60 -19.98 -1.42
N PRO A 97 -17.29 -19.15 -0.60
CA PRO A 97 -18.62 -18.63 -0.90
C PRO A 97 -18.54 -17.37 -1.76
N GLU A 98 -19.70 -16.83 -2.16
CA GLU A 98 -19.77 -15.45 -2.70
C GLU A 98 -19.48 -14.43 -1.61
N MET A 99 -18.68 -13.40 -1.92
CA MET A 99 -18.22 -12.40 -0.97
C MET A 99 -18.16 -11.01 -1.61
N ASP A 100 -18.42 -9.97 -0.83
CA ASP A 100 -18.18 -8.59 -1.24
C ASP A 100 -16.69 -8.29 -1.29
N VAL A 101 -15.94 -8.72 -0.28
CA VAL A 101 -14.49 -8.51 -0.17
C VAL A 101 -13.78 -9.83 0.18
N CYS A 102 -12.79 -10.20 -0.62
CA CYS A 102 -11.90 -11.32 -0.34
C CYS A 102 -10.48 -10.82 -0.03
N LEU A 103 -10.04 -11.03 1.21
CA LEU A 103 -8.67 -10.80 1.66
C LEU A 103 -7.85 -12.06 1.39
N VAL A 104 -6.97 -12.02 0.39
CA VAL A 104 -6.14 -13.17 0.05
C VAL A 104 -4.76 -12.99 0.65
N GLU A 105 -4.36 -13.86 1.58
CA GLU A 105 -2.99 -13.89 2.10
C GLU A 105 -2.16 -15.04 1.49
N GLY A 106 -0.85 -14.83 1.44
CA GLY A 106 0.08 -15.79 0.85
C GLY A 106 0.22 -15.67 -0.67
N SER A 107 1.34 -16.17 -1.18
CA SER A 107 1.56 -16.32 -2.63
C SER A 107 0.85 -17.57 -3.16
N CYS A 108 0.68 -17.67 -4.47
CA CYS A 108 0.17 -18.86 -5.13
C CYS A 108 1.33 -19.78 -5.55
N CYS A 109 1.29 -21.05 -5.13
CA CYS A 109 2.19 -22.08 -5.64
C CYS A 109 1.64 -22.60 -6.97
N LEU A 110 2.39 -22.43 -8.07
CA LEU A 110 1.94 -22.87 -9.41
C LEU A 110 1.94 -24.40 -9.55
N ASP A 111 2.75 -25.09 -8.75
CA ASP A 111 2.87 -26.55 -8.74
C ASP A 111 1.77 -27.23 -7.89
N ASP A 112 1.02 -26.45 -7.10
CA ASP A 112 -0.14 -26.93 -6.35
C ASP A 112 -1.45 -26.55 -7.07
N LYS A 113 -2.09 -27.56 -7.65
CA LYS A 113 -3.32 -27.39 -8.42
C LYS A 113 -4.46 -26.77 -7.60
N LEU A 114 -4.60 -27.16 -6.32
CA LEU A 114 -5.67 -26.65 -5.47
C LEU A 114 -5.50 -25.16 -5.18
N SER A 115 -4.29 -24.72 -4.84
CA SER A 115 -3.97 -23.29 -4.64
C SER A 115 -4.36 -22.43 -5.86
N VAL A 116 -4.11 -22.92 -7.08
CA VAL A 116 -4.46 -22.19 -8.33
C VAL A 116 -5.98 -22.17 -8.55
N GLU A 117 -6.66 -23.29 -8.30
CA GLU A 117 -8.11 -23.40 -8.49
C GLU A 117 -8.88 -22.56 -7.45
N GLU A 118 -8.50 -22.62 -6.18
CA GLU A 118 -9.12 -21.83 -5.10
C GLU A 118 -8.92 -20.33 -5.30
N LEU A 119 -7.75 -19.89 -5.76
CA LEU A 119 -7.51 -18.48 -6.08
C LEU A 119 -8.40 -17.99 -7.23
N LYS A 120 -8.54 -18.80 -8.30
CA LYS A 120 -9.43 -18.47 -9.42
C LYS A 120 -10.89 -18.44 -9.00
N GLU A 121 -11.30 -19.40 -8.15
CA GLU A 121 -12.64 -19.45 -7.58
C GLU A 121 -12.92 -18.23 -6.70
N ALA A 122 -11.98 -17.84 -5.84
CA ALA A 122 -12.11 -16.64 -5.01
C ALA A 122 -12.21 -15.36 -5.83
N ARG A 123 -11.45 -15.22 -6.92
CA ARG A 123 -11.63 -14.09 -7.85
C ARG A 123 -13.02 -14.10 -8.48
N ALA A 124 -13.51 -15.25 -8.93
CA ALA A 124 -14.81 -15.36 -9.58
C ALA A 124 -15.98 -15.06 -8.62
N LYS A 125 -15.81 -15.37 -7.33
CA LYS A 125 -16.83 -15.23 -6.28
C LYS A 125 -16.68 -13.96 -5.44
N SER A 126 -15.71 -13.10 -5.70
CA SER A 126 -15.50 -11.84 -4.98
C SER A 126 -15.74 -10.62 -5.86
N LYS A 127 -16.44 -9.62 -5.32
CA LYS A 127 -16.58 -8.31 -5.99
C LYS A 127 -15.26 -7.55 -5.93
N VAL A 128 -14.62 -7.53 -4.76
CA VAL A 128 -13.31 -6.93 -4.54
C VAL A 128 -12.34 -7.97 -4.00
N LEU A 129 -11.19 -8.13 -4.67
CA LEU A 129 -10.11 -9.01 -4.24
C LEU A 129 -8.89 -8.18 -3.81
N VAL A 130 -8.47 -8.38 -2.57
CA VAL A 130 -7.38 -7.66 -1.94
C VAL A 130 -6.19 -8.58 -1.74
N ALA A 131 -5.02 -8.20 -2.27
CA ALA A 131 -3.77 -8.84 -1.91
C ALA A 131 -3.37 -8.43 -0.50
N TYR A 132 -3.62 -9.31 0.47
CA TYR A 132 -3.43 -9.06 1.88
C TYR A 132 -2.02 -9.47 2.32
N GLY A 133 -1.15 -8.47 2.47
CA GLY A 133 0.24 -8.66 2.88
C GLY A 133 1.23 -8.81 1.73
N GLY A 134 2.52 -8.73 2.08
CA GLY A 134 3.63 -8.72 1.13
C GLY A 134 3.74 -10.00 0.30
N CYS A 135 3.34 -11.16 0.84
CA CYS A 135 3.37 -12.43 0.09
C CYS A 135 2.36 -12.41 -1.06
N ALA A 136 1.11 -12.02 -0.79
CA ALA A 136 0.07 -11.93 -1.79
C ALA A 136 0.38 -10.85 -2.84
N ALA A 137 0.84 -9.68 -2.39
CA ALA A 137 1.10 -8.54 -3.26
C ALA A 137 2.37 -8.71 -4.11
N TYR A 138 3.46 -9.21 -3.53
CA TYR A 138 4.80 -9.16 -4.14
C TYR A 138 5.60 -10.47 -4.05
N GLY A 139 5.03 -11.55 -3.52
CA GLY A 139 5.69 -12.83 -3.25
C GLY A 139 6.52 -12.82 -1.95
N ASN A 140 7.17 -11.70 -1.59
CA ASN A 140 7.92 -11.57 -0.34
C ASN A 140 8.96 -12.71 -0.19
N ILE A 141 8.97 -13.43 0.95
CA ILE A 141 9.93 -14.50 1.19
C ILE A 141 9.78 -15.69 0.22
N THR A 142 8.61 -15.89 -0.39
CA THR A 142 8.42 -17.02 -1.33
C THR A 142 9.08 -16.76 -2.68
N ARG A 143 9.50 -15.51 -2.96
CA ARG A 143 10.41 -15.21 -4.08
C ARG A 143 11.77 -15.91 -3.98
N PHE A 144 12.13 -16.43 -2.80
CA PHE A 144 13.36 -17.19 -2.58
C PHE A 144 13.16 -18.71 -2.63
N CYS A 145 11.92 -19.18 -2.78
CA CYS A 145 11.63 -20.61 -2.98
C CYS A 145 12.29 -21.10 -4.28
N ARG A 146 12.78 -22.35 -4.25
CA ARG A 146 13.50 -22.99 -5.36
C ARG A 146 13.32 -24.51 -5.39
N GLY A 147 12.28 -25.02 -4.74
CA GLY A 147 11.99 -26.45 -4.64
C GLY A 147 13.08 -27.27 -3.93
N GLY A 148 13.05 -28.58 -4.18
CA GLY A 148 14.04 -29.54 -3.69
C GLY A 148 13.87 -29.99 -2.23
N GLN A 149 12.85 -29.46 -1.52
CA GLN A 149 12.57 -29.85 -0.14
C GLN A 149 11.48 -30.93 -0.05
N TRP A 150 11.70 -31.96 0.77
CA TRP A 150 10.72 -33.01 1.03
C TRP A 150 9.47 -32.47 1.74
N ASN A 151 8.27 -33.05 1.58
CA ASN A 151 7.91 -34.23 0.76
C ASN A 151 7.44 -33.88 -0.67
N GLN A 152 7.45 -32.59 -1.02
CA GLN A 152 7.04 -32.11 -2.34
C GLN A 152 8.21 -31.34 -2.98
N PRO A 153 9.28 -32.02 -3.39
CA PRO A 153 10.45 -31.35 -3.97
C PRO A 153 10.13 -30.61 -5.27
N GLY A 154 9.02 -30.94 -5.93
CA GLY A 154 8.52 -30.25 -7.11
C GLY A 154 7.78 -28.95 -6.85
N GLN A 155 7.48 -28.59 -5.58
CA GLN A 155 6.90 -27.28 -5.26
C GLN A 155 8.01 -26.22 -5.26
N GLU A 156 8.22 -25.60 -6.42
CA GLU A 156 9.32 -24.69 -6.68
C GLU A 156 8.85 -23.26 -6.97
N ALA A 157 7.76 -23.11 -7.73
CA ALA A 157 7.35 -21.84 -8.29
C ALA A 157 6.24 -21.19 -7.47
N TYR A 158 6.58 -20.09 -6.77
CA TYR A 158 5.64 -19.26 -6.02
C TYR A 158 5.55 -17.86 -6.62
N VAL A 159 4.33 -17.42 -6.92
CA VAL A 159 4.05 -16.13 -7.54
C VAL A 159 3.08 -15.30 -6.68
N PRO A 160 3.17 -13.96 -6.69
CA PRO A 160 2.10 -13.11 -6.18
C PRO A 160 0.80 -13.42 -6.90
N ILE A 161 -0.32 -13.19 -6.21
CA ILE A 161 -1.62 -13.62 -6.71
C ILE A 161 -2.05 -12.90 -8.00
N SER A 162 -1.49 -11.71 -8.25
CA SER A 162 -1.70 -10.92 -9.46
C SER A 162 -1.09 -11.51 -10.72
N GLU A 163 -0.21 -12.50 -10.62
CA GLU A 163 0.26 -13.27 -11.79
C GLU A 163 -0.77 -14.31 -12.24
N VAL A 164 -1.78 -14.61 -11.42
CA VAL A 164 -2.78 -15.66 -11.68
C VAL A 164 -4.18 -15.07 -11.91
N VAL A 165 -4.56 -14.04 -11.17
CA VAL A 165 -5.87 -13.39 -11.23
C VAL A 165 -5.77 -11.86 -11.12
N ASP A 166 -6.76 -11.13 -11.60
CA ASP A 166 -6.83 -9.68 -11.42
C ASP A 166 -7.08 -9.31 -9.94
N VAL A 167 -6.29 -8.36 -9.43
CA VAL A 167 -6.35 -7.87 -8.05
C VAL A 167 -6.74 -6.41 -8.03
N ASP A 168 -7.71 -6.05 -7.20
CA ASP A 168 -8.24 -4.70 -7.14
C ASP A 168 -7.40 -3.78 -6.26
N LEU A 169 -6.83 -4.33 -5.17
CA LEU A 169 -6.18 -3.54 -4.13
C LEU A 169 -5.03 -4.29 -3.49
N TYR A 170 -3.91 -3.60 -3.24
CA TYR A 170 -2.78 -4.13 -2.48
C TYR A 170 -2.73 -3.56 -1.07
N LEU A 171 -2.61 -4.42 -0.06
CA LEU A 171 -2.30 -4.03 1.31
C LEU A 171 -0.91 -4.58 1.68
N PRO A 172 0.18 -3.93 1.22
CA PRO A 172 1.53 -4.46 1.37
C PRO A 172 2.06 -4.31 2.80
N SER A 173 3.18 -4.99 3.09
CA SER A 173 3.92 -5.12 4.36
C SER A 173 3.92 -6.55 4.91
N CYS A 174 4.88 -6.85 5.79
CA CYS A 174 5.10 -8.17 6.38
C CYS A 174 5.48 -8.03 7.87
N PRO A 175 4.51 -8.08 8.80
CA PRO A 175 3.07 -8.15 8.54
C PRO A 175 2.46 -6.79 8.15
N PRO A 176 1.25 -6.75 7.58
CA PRO A 176 0.43 -5.54 7.50
C PRO A 176 0.21 -4.91 8.87
N CYS A 177 0.02 -3.60 8.90
CA CYS A 177 -0.35 -2.90 10.12
C CYS A 177 -1.82 -3.22 10.48
N PRO A 178 -2.15 -3.62 11.72
CA PRO A 178 -3.53 -3.96 12.12
C PRO A 178 -4.54 -2.85 11.80
N GLN A 179 -4.16 -1.60 12.02
CA GLN A 179 -5.00 -0.45 11.71
C GLN A 179 -5.26 -0.30 10.21
N ALA A 180 -4.30 -0.69 9.37
CA ALA A 180 -4.45 -0.58 7.92
C ALA A 180 -5.49 -1.55 7.37
N VAL A 181 -5.50 -2.81 7.83
CA VAL A 181 -6.54 -3.78 7.42
C VAL A 181 -7.92 -3.36 7.90
N ARG A 182 -8.04 -2.87 9.13
CA ARG A 182 -9.30 -2.32 9.66
C ARG A 182 -9.79 -1.15 8.83
N ASN A 183 -8.92 -0.18 8.54
CA ASN A 183 -9.29 0.99 7.75
C ASN A 183 -9.74 0.58 6.33
N VAL A 184 -9.07 -0.39 5.70
CA VAL A 184 -9.50 -0.93 4.40
C VAL A 184 -10.87 -1.59 4.50
N ALA A 185 -11.14 -2.38 5.54
CA ALA A 185 -12.44 -3.01 5.74
C ALA A 185 -13.57 -1.98 5.92
N VAL A 186 -13.35 -0.96 6.76
CA VAL A 186 -14.31 0.14 6.97
C VAL A 186 -14.52 0.93 5.68
N MET A 187 -13.45 1.24 4.93
CA MET A 187 -13.57 1.97 3.67
C MET A 187 -14.25 1.14 2.59
N ALA A 188 -14.01 -0.18 2.53
CA ALA A 188 -14.73 -1.07 1.63
C ALA A 188 -16.24 -1.10 1.95
N PHE A 189 -16.58 -1.12 3.24
CA PHE A 189 -17.96 -0.98 3.67
C PHE A 189 -18.58 0.35 3.24
N LEU A 190 -17.91 1.48 3.50
CA LEU A 190 -18.40 2.81 3.11
C LEU A 190 -18.54 2.94 1.58
N LEU A 191 -17.65 2.31 0.81
CA LEU A 191 -17.73 2.30 -0.65
C LEU A 191 -18.98 1.56 -1.15
N LEU A 192 -19.35 0.45 -0.50
CA LEU A 192 -20.46 -0.39 -0.94
C LEU A 192 -21.82 0.05 -0.36
N ARG A 193 -21.84 0.52 0.88
CA ARG A 193 -23.05 0.77 1.67
C ARG A 193 -23.23 2.22 2.14
N GLY A 194 -22.21 3.05 1.98
CA GLY A 194 -22.26 4.46 2.40
C GLY A 194 -23.05 5.37 1.45
N ASN A 195 -23.25 6.61 1.91
CA ASN A 195 -23.79 7.71 1.10
C ASN A 195 -22.76 8.21 0.06
N ASP A 196 -23.16 9.11 -0.85
CA ASP A 196 -22.29 9.55 -1.95
C ASP A 196 -21.01 10.27 -1.48
N GLU A 197 -21.04 10.94 -0.34
CA GLU A 197 -19.86 11.59 0.26
C GLU A 197 -18.90 10.57 0.87
N GLN A 198 -19.42 9.61 1.62
CA GLN A 198 -18.67 8.48 2.18
C GLN A 198 -18.04 7.62 1.09
N LYS A 199 -18.75 7.40 -0.03
CA LYS A 199 -18.22 6.69 -1.20
C LYS A 199 -17.07 7.44 -1.86
N LYS A 200 -17.18 8.76 -2.01
CA LYS A 200 -16.09 9.60 -2.53
C LYS A 200 -14.86 9.53 -1.60
N LEU A 201 -15.08 9.60 -0.29
CA LEU A 201 -14.03 9.49 0.71
C LEU A 201 -13.32 8.13 0.65
N ALA A 202 -14.09 7.04 0.65
CA ALA A 202 -13.57 5.69 0.55
C ALA A 202 -12.77 5.48 -0.75
N THR A 203 -13.29 5.98 -1.86
CA THR A 203 -12.58 5.94 -3.16
C THR A 203 -11.25 6.66 -3.07
N ALA A 204 -11.23 7.89 -2.53
CA ALA A 204 -9.99 8.66 -2.39
C ALA A 204 -8.97 7.96 -1.49
N TYR A 205 -9.41 7.35 -0.38
CA TYR A 205 -8.57 6.59 0.54
C TYR A 205 -7.98 5.32 -0.09
N LEU A 206 -8.79 4.57 -0.85
CA LEU A 206 -8.38 3.29 -1.44
C LEU A 206 -7.57 3.46 -2.73
N THR A 207 -7.70 4.60 -3.42
CA THR A 207 -7.01 4.88 -4.70
C THR A 207 -5.51 4.59 -4.69
N PRO A 208 -4.71 5.03 -3.68
CA PRO A 208 -3.28 4.72 -3.65
C PRO A 208 -2.99 3.22 -3.55
N LEU A 209 -3.84 2.46 -2.84
CA LEU A 209 -3.70 1.01 -2.71
C LEU A 209 -4.08 0.27 -4.00
N MET A 210 -5.03 0.82 -4.77
CA MET A 210 -5.36 0.34 -6.11
C MET A 210 -4.22 0.66 -7.11
N GLN A 211 -3.63 1.84 -7.02
CA GLN A 211 -2.47 2.23 -7.84
C GLN A 211 -1.26 1.34 -7.58
N LEU A 212 -1.05 0.89 -6.34
CA LEU A 212 -0.01 -0.11 -6.04
C LEU A 212 -0.27 -1.44 -6.77
N ALA A 213 -1.51 -1.91 -6.84
CA ALA A 213 -1.86 -3.11 -7.59
C ALA A 213 -1.59 -2.94 -9.10
N GLN A 214 -1.83 -1.73 -9.63
CA GLN A 214 -1.57 -1.40 -11.04
C GLN A 214 -0.08 -1.17 -11.37
N ARG A 215 0.74 -0.78 -10.38
CA ARG A 215 2.17 -0.52 -10.58
C ARG A 215 2.93 -1.79 -10.96
N GLY A 216 2.56 -2.93 -10.36
CA GLY A 216 3.20 -4.21 -10.62
C GLY A 216 3.27 -5.10 -9.38
N ASN A 217 3.87 -6.27 -9.56
CA ASN A 217 3.84 -7.38 -8.60
C ASN A 217 5.25 -7.78 -8.07
N GLU A 218 6.23 -6.92 -8.31
CA GLU A 218 7.58 -7.05 -7.76
C GLU A 218 7.86 -5.90 -6.80
N ALA A 219 8.52 -6.23 -5.68
CA ALA A 219 8.97 -5.22 -4.74
C ALA A 219 10.32 -5.59 -4.10
N CYS A 220 11.10 -4.58 -3.79
CA CYS A 220 12.41 -4.71 -3.14
C CYS A 220 12.80 -3.41 -2.45
N GLY A 221 13.74 -3.44 -1.51
CA GLY A 221 14.39 -2.21 -1.04
C GLY A 221 15.00 -1.37 -2.17
N CYS A 222 15.28 -1.99 -3.32
CA CYS A 222 15.74 -1.29 -4.53
C CYS A 222 14.70 -0.34 -5.13
N ASP A 223 13.40 -0.49 -4.83
CA ASP A 223 12.36 0.45 -5.27
C ASP A 223 12.65 1.88 -4.78
N LEU A 224 13.26 2.03 -3.60
CA LEU A 224 13.72 3.33 -3.09
C LEU A 224 14.77 3.96 -4.01
N MET A 225 15.64 3.14 -4.61
CA MET A 225 16.62 3.63 -5.57
C MET A 225 15.95 4.01 -6.88
N TYR A 226 15.21 3.07 -7.49
CA TYR A 226 14.63 3.23 -8.82
C TYR A 226 13.60 4.36 -8.91
N ASP A 227 12.69 4.42 -7.94
CA ASP A 227 11.50 5.26 -8.06
C ASP A 227 11.52 6.48 -7.14
N VAL A 228 12.49 6.60 -6.24
CA VAL A 228 12.57 7.74 -5.30
C VAL A 228 13.89 8.49 -5.38
N ILE A 229 15.02 7.81 -5.21
CA ILE A 229 16.34 8.46 -5.21
C ILE A 229 16.74 8.87 -6.61
N ASN A 230 16.68 7.94 -7.58
CA ASN A 230 17.08 8.20 -8.97
C ASN A 230 16.15 9.20 -9.65
N GLN A 231 14.89 9.30 -9.19
CA GLN A 231 13.92 10.30 -9.63
C GLN A 231 14.13 11.68 -8.96
N GLY A 232 15.12 11.83 -8.08
CA GLY A 232 15.39 13.09 -7.37
C GLY A 232 14.35 13.46 -6.31
N LEU A 233 13.46 12.54 -5.93
CA LEU A 233 12.37 12.80 -4.99
C LEU A 233 12.78 12.62 -3.53
N CYS A 234 13.86 11.87 -3.25
CA CYS A 234 14.28 11.53 -1.90
C CYS A 234 14.70 12.77 -1.08
N MET A 235 13.95 13.06 -0.02
CA MET A 235 14.21 14.14 0.94
C MET A 235 14.86 13.71 2.26
N GLY A 236 15.29 12.45 2.39
CA GLY A 236 16.04 11.98 3.56
C GLY A 236 15.27 11.87 4.87
N CYS A 237 13.94 11.71 4.82
CA CYS A 237 13.08 11.68 6.03
C CYS A 237 13.25 10.43 6.92
N GLY A 238 13.75 9.31 6.38
CA GLY A 238 13.98 8.08 7.15
C GLY A 238 12.78 7.15 7.33
N THR A 239 11.59 7.46 6.79
CA THR A 239 10.40 6.60 6.90
C THR A 239 10.64 5.16 6.41
N CYS A 240 11.40 5.02 5.32
CA CYS A 240 11.76 3.71 4.77
C CYS A 240 12.60 2.85 5.73
N ALA A 241 13.48 3.46 6.52
CA ALA A 241 14.24 2.78 7.57
C ALA A 241 13.34 2.39 8.74
N GLY A 242 12.43 3.29 9.16
CA GLY A 242 11.50 3.04 10.26
C GLY A 242 10.48 1.92 9.98
N THR A 243 10.03 1.78 8.74
CA THR A 243 9.05 0.74 8.37
C THR A 243 9.65 -0.63 8.04
N CYS A 244 10.97 -0.73 7.86
CA CYS A 244 11.56 -1.98 7.38
C CYS A 244 11.52 -3.05 8.50
N PRO A 245 10.77 -4.16 8.34
CA PRO A 245 10.54 -5.11 9.44
C PRO A 245 11.82 -5.85 9.86
N VAL A 246 12.75 -6.00 8.91
CA VAL A 246 14.03 -6.69 9.09
C VAL A 246 15.21 -5.73 9.23
N ARG A 247 14.96 -4.41 9.35
CA ARG A 247 16.00 -3.38 9.48
C ARG A 247 17.09 -3.45 8.38
N ALA A 248 16.70 -3.84 7.17
CA ALA A 248 17.58 -3.88 6.01
C ALA A 248 17.90 -2.49 5.45
N VAL A 249 17.23 -1.43 5.91
CA VAL A 249 17.46 -0.06 5.44
C VAL A 249 18.05 0.77 6.57
N THR A 250 19.25 1.29 6.38
CA THR A 250 19.91 2.27 7.25
C THR A 250 19.92 3.65 6.58
N MET A 251 20.17 4.72 7.35
CA MET A 251 20.30 6.07 6.80
C MET A 251 21.76 6.52 6.91
N GLU A 252 22.42 6.74 5.77
CA GLU A 252 23.79 7.21 5.68
C GLU A 252 23.83 8.57 5.01
N TYR A 253 24.37 9.57 5.69
CA TYR A 253 24.44 10.96 5.21
C TYR A 253 23.09 11.49 4.66
N GLY A 254 21.98 11.10 5.28
CA GLY A 254 20.62 11.51 4.89
C GLY A 254 20.03 10.77 3.69
N LYS A 255 20.65 9.68 3.22
CA LYS A 255 20.11 8.81 2.16
C LYS A 255 19.96 7.37 2.64
N PRO A 256 18.94 6.63 2.15
CA PRO A 256 18.76 5.24 2.53
C PRO A 256 19.84 4.35 1.89
N ASN A 257 20.50 3.54 2.71
CA ASN A 257 21.38 2.45 2.30
C ASN A 257 20.67 1.12 2.55
N VAL A 258 20.60 0.25 1.54
CA VAL A 258 19.81 -0.99 1.57
C VAL A 258 20.73 -2.21 1.58
N ASN A 259 20.71 -2.96 2.68
CA ASN A 259 21.27 -4.30 2.73
C ASN A 259 20.35 -5.28 1.98
N ARG A 260 20.74 -5.62 0.75
CA ARG A 260 19.95 -6.46 -0.16
C ARG A 260 19.88 -7.91 0.28
N ASP A 261 20.88 -8.41 1.01
CA ASP A 261 20.91 -9.79 1.50
C ASP A 261 19.97 -10.01 2.68
N LEU A 262 19.68 -8.94 3.44
CA LEU A 262 18.70 -8.98 4.52
C LEU A 262 17.28 -8.65 4.04
N CYS A 263 17.14 -8.04 2.87
CA CYS A 263 15.84 -7.61 2.34
C CYS A 263 14.96 -8.80 1.95
N ILE A 264 13.80 -8.91 2.59
CA ILE A 264 12.81 -9.98 2.32
C ILE A 264 11.82 -9.68 1.18
N LYS A 265 12.05 -8.62 0.40
CA LYS A 265 11.20 -8.25 -0.76
C LYS A 265 9.72 -7.98 -0.43
N CYS A 266 9.43 -7.38 0.73
CA CYS A 266 8.04 -7.12 1.18
C CYS A 266 7.38 -5.84 0.62
N GLY A 267 8.15 -4.94 0.01
CA GLY A 267 7.66 -3.66 -0.54
C GLY A 267 7.27 -2.56 0.47
N ALA A 268 7.31 -2.83 1.78
CA ALA A 268 6.88 -1.88 2.82
C ALA A 268 7.60 -0.52 2.73
N CYS A 269 8.92 -0.54 2.48
CA CYS A 269 9.73 0.67 2.45
C CYS A 269 9.34 1.66 1.35
N TYR A 270 8.93 1.17 0.17
CA TYR A 270 8.41 2.01 -0.91
C TYR A 270 6.97 2.44 -0.62
N ALA A 271 6.11 1.51 -0.18
CA ALA A 271 4.70 1.78 0.11
C ALA A 271 4.51 2.88 1.17
N GLN A 272 5.40 2.98 2.16
CA GLN A 272 5.36 4.01 3.21
C GLN A 272 6.19 5.26 2.90
N CYS A 273 6.91 5.29 1.77
CA CYS A 273 7.66 6.47 1.40
C CYS A 273 6.69 7.62 1.09
N PRO A 274 6.77 8.80 1.74
CA PRO A 274 5.87 9.93 1.44
C PRO A 274 6.11 10.55 0.06
N ARG A 275 7.02 9.96 -0.72
CA ARG A 275 7.38 10.36 -2.09
C ARG A 275 7.08 9.27 -3.12
N SER A 276 6.55 8.11 -2.73
CA SER A 276 6.04 7.11 -3.68
C SER A 276 4.62 7.48 -4.11
N TRP A 277 3.77 7.80 -3.14
CA TRP A 277 2.47 8.41 -3.35
C TRP A 277 2.22 9.43 -2.24
N PHE A 278 1.51 10.51 -2.58
CA PHE A 278 1.09 11.50 -1.60
C PHE A 278 -0.18 12.19 -2.12
N ASN A 279 -1.34 11.77 -1.61
CA ASN A 279 -2.62 12.34 -2.01
C ASN A 279 -2.99 13.48 -1.05
N PHE A 280 -2.85 14.73 -1.50
CA PHE A 280 -3.19 15.91 -0.69
C PHE A 280 -4.65 15.94 -0.26
N ASP A 281 -5.58 15.41 -1.07
CA ASP A 281 -7.01 15.42 -0.74
C ASP A 281 -7.32 14.52 0.47
N VAL A 282 -6.57 13.41 0.61
CA VAL A 282 -6.68 12.50 1.75
C VAL A 282 -5.88 13.06 2.94
N MET A 283 -4.64 13.48 2.70
CA MET A 283 -3.73 13.88 3.77
C MET A 283 -4.14 15.19 4.45
N ASN A 284 -4.68 16.16 3.70
CA ASN A 284 -5.16 17.41 4.29
C ASN A 284 -6.44 17.21 5.12
N ASN A 285 -7.20 16.15 4.84
CA ASN A 285 -8.42 15.78 5.57
C ASN A 285 -8.17 14.67 6.60
N TYR A 286 -6.92 14.48 7.03
CA TYR A 286 -6.54 13.42 7.96
C TYR A 286 -7.39 13.40 9.24
N GLU A 287 -7.63 14.57 9.85
CA GLU A 287 -8.45 14.66 11.07
C GLU A 287 -9.87 14.15 10.82
N GLY A 288 -10.53 14.63 9.77
CA GLY A 288 -11.89 14.19 9.42
C GLY A 288 -11.98 12.70 9.07
N ILE A 289 -10.97 12.16 8.36
CA ILE A 289 -10.89 10.73 8.05
C ILE A 289 -10.72 9.90 9.32
N MET A 290 -9.83 10.33 10.22
CA MET A 290 -9.56 9.60 11.46
C MET A 290 -10.73 9.71 12.42
N ASP A 291 -11.46 10.82 12.45
CA ASP A 291 -12.69 10.98 13.23
C ASP A 291 -13.82 10.11 12.66
N ALA A 292 -13.95 10.00 11.33
CA ALA A 292 -14.90 9.08 10.71
C ALA A 292 -14.56 7.61 11.02
N ILE A 293 -13.28 7.24 10.91
CA ILE A 293 -12.82 5.89 11.26
C ILE A 293 -13.02 5.63 12.75
N ARG A 294 -12.70 6.59 13.63
CA ARG A 294 -12.84 6.42 15.06
C ARG A 294 -14.31 6.36 15.47
N GLY A 295 -15.15 7.24 14.93
CA GLY A 295 -16.59 7.23 15.17
C GLY A 295 -17.28 5.97 14.66
N ALA A 296 -16.73 5.31 13.64
CA ALA A 296 -17.21 3.99 13.23
C ALA A 296 -16.80 2.88 14.23
N MET A 297 -15.69 3.06 14.94
CA MET A 297 -15.06 2.03 15.79
C MET A 297 -15.30 2.23 17.31
N GLU A 298 -15.85 3.37 17.73
CA GLU A 298 -16.36 3.67 19.09
C GLU A 298 -17.84 3.26 19.24
#